data_AF-N1WM94-F1
#
_entry.id   AF-N1WM94-F1
#
_cell.length_a   1.000
_cell.length_b   1.000
_cell.length_c   1.000
_cell.angle_alpha   90.00
_cell.angle_beta   90.00
_cell.angle_gamma   90.00
#
_symmetry.space_group_name_H-M   'P 1'
#
loop_
_entity.id
_entity.type
_entity.pdbx_description
1 polymer ?
#
loop_
_entity_poly.entity_id
_entity_poly.type
_entity_poly.pdbx_seq_one_letter_code
_entity_poly.pdbx_strand_id
1 'polypeptide(L)'
;MEIESEILVVIIASMASLIIGIININFNQKISSRQNKIELKKTKIDLFENRRQKLERYKFEISNRESEVHELSSMEHVGLLANHFSKNIKDVIVISHILNEEFVNKLKLSMSKLNQHRIDEKIGNKADYEKAFEEVKYMSKLNELIPIELEKKVFEIENKINRLIK
;
A
#
# COMPACT_ATOMS: atom_id res chain seq x y z
N MET A 1 41.07 58.30 -32.24
CA MET A 1 41.47 57.13 -31.43
C MET A 1 40.54 56.88 -30.25
N GLU A 2 40.03 57.90 -29.54
CA GLU A 2 39.14 57.69 -28.37
C GLU A 2 37.80 57.00 -28.72
N ILE A 3 37.16 57.38 -29.84
CA ILE A 3 35.86 56.83 -30.27
C ILE A 3 35.93 55.32 -30.58
N GLU A 4 37.00 54.86 -31.22
CA GLU A 4 37.18 53.43 -31.52
C GLU A 4 37.39 52.61 -30.24
N SER A 5 38.10 53.17 -29.26
CA SER A 5 38.30 52.59 -27.94
C SER A 5 36.97 52.48 -27.17
N GLU A 6 36.16 53.54 -27.15
CA GLU A 6 34.84 53.53 -26.49
C GLU A 6 33.88 52.49 -27.10
N ILE A 7 33.83 52.42 -28.43
CA ILE A 7 33.01 51.42 -29.13
C ILE A 7 33.46 50.00 -28.77
N LEU A 8 34.78 49.75 -28.74
CA LEU A 8 35.32 48.44 -28.36
C LEU A 8 34.95 48.05 -26.93
N VAL A 9 35.02 48.99 -25.98
CA VAL A 9 34.63 48.78 -24.57
C VAL A 9 33.14 48.44 -24.45
N VAL A 10 32.26 49.13 -25.18
CA VAL A 10 30.81 48.86 -25.19
C VAL A 10 30.53 47.46 -25.75
N ILE A 11 31.23 47.05 -26.81
CA ILE A 11 31.09 45.70 -27.39
C ILE A 11 31.52 44.64 -26.36
N ILE A 12 32.67 44.82 -25.71
CA ILE A 12 33.18 43.89 -24.69
C ILE A 12 32.20 43.80 -23.50
N ALA A 13 31.70 44.93 -23.01
CA ALA A 13 30.72 44.96 -21.91
C ALA A 13 29.40 44.27 -22.28
N SER A 14 28.94 44.44 -23.53
CA SER A 14 27.73 43.80 -24.05
C SER A 14 27.90 42.28 -24.17
N MET A 15 29.04 41.81 -24.70
CA MET A 15 29.36 40.39 -24.78
C MET A 15 29.52 39.77 -23.39
N ALA A 16 30.18 40.46 -22.46
CA ALA A 16 30.32 39.99 -21.07
C ALA A 16 28.94 39.83 -20.40
N SER A 17 28.04 40.80 -20.59
CA SER A 17 26.67 40.76 -20.07
C SER A 17 25.86 39.59 -20.63
N LEU A 18 25.98 39.31 -21.93
CA LEU A 18 25.39 38.14 -22.59
C LEU A 18 25.93 36.81 -22.03
N ILE A 19 27.24 36.70 -21.85
CA ILE A 19 27.88 35.51 -21.28
C ILE A 19 27.38 35.27 -19.86
N ILE A 20 27.32 36.30 -19.02
CA ILE A 20 26.80 36.19 -17.64
C ILE A 20 25.33 35.76 -17.65
N GLY A 21 24.51 36.32 -18.55
CA GLY A 21 23.12 35.94 -18.72
C GLY A 21 22.94 34.45 -19.06
N ILE A 22 23.71 33.94 -20.02
CA ILE A 22 23.69 32.52 -20.41
C ILE A 22 24.12 31.60 -19.26
N ILE A 23 25.18 31.98 -18.54
CA ILE A 23 25.67 31.23 -17.37
C ILE A 23 24.55 31.15 -16.30
N ASN A 24 23.93 32.27 -15.96
CA ASN A 24 22.86 32.31 -14.97
C ASN A 24 21.66 31.45 -15.36
N ILE A 25 21.23 31.50 -16.62
CA ILE A 25 20.13 30.67 -17.13
C ILE A 25 20.47 29.18 -16.99
N ASN A 26 21.65 28.76 -17.44
CA ASN A 26 22.08 27.36 -17.36
C ASN A 26 22.21 26.86 -15.92
N PHE A 27 22.76 27.69 -15.02
CA PHE A 27 22.84 27.35 -13.60
C PHE A 27 21.45 27.20 -12.98
N ASN A 28 20.55 28.14 -13.22
CA ASN A 28 19.19 28.10 -12.69
C ASN A 28 18.40 26.89 -13.22
N GLN A 29 18.51 26.56 -14.50
CA GLN A 29 17.88 25.36 -15.07
C GLN A 29 18.47 24.07 -14.46
N LYS A 30 19.78 24.02 -14.21
CA LYS A 30 20.44 22.89 -13.57
C LYS A 30 20.02 22.73 -12.10
N ILE A 31 19.85 23.84 -11.37
CA ILE A 31 19.35 23.83 -10.00
C ILE A 31 17.89 23.37 -9.97
N SER A 32 17.04 23.97 -10.80
CA SER A 32 15.62 23.63 -10.88
C SER A 32 15.40 22.15 -11.23
N SER A 33 16.12 21.62 -12.23
CA SER A 33 16.01 20.20 -12.59
C SER A 33 16.47 19.26 -11.47
N ARG A 34 17.48 19.65 -10.68
CA ARG A 34 17.91 18.89 -9.49
C ARG A 34 16.85 18.95 -8.39
N GLN A 35 16.26 20.12 -8.13
CA GLN A 35 15.19 20.30 -7.15
C GLN A 35 13.95 19.46 -7.51
N ASN A 36 13.50 19.50 -8.77
CA ASN A 36 12.39 18.69 -9.24
C ASN A 36 12.64 17.19 -9.06
N LYS A 37 13.86 16.71 -9.33
CA LYS A 37 14.22 15.30 -9.08
C LYS A 37 14.15 14.92 -7.60
N ILE A 38 14.59 15.81 -6.71
CA ILE A 38 14.51 15.60 -5.26
C ILE A 38 13.04 15.58 -4.82
N GLU A 39 12.23 16.52 -5.28
CA GLU A 39 10.81 16.60 -4.97
C GLU A 39 10.05 15.35 -5.42
N LEU A 40 10.27 14.90 -6.66
CA LEU A 40 9.69 13.64 -7.16
C LEU A 40 10.09 12.41 -6.34
N LYS A 41 11.34 12.37 -5.84
CA LYS A 41 11.77 11.31 -4.92
C LYS A 41 11.02 11.38 -3.59
N LYS A 42 10.89 12.57 -2.99
CA LYS A 42 10.15 12.79 -1.74
C LYS A 42 8.70 12.35 -1.88
N THR A 43 7.99 12.83 -2.92
CA THR A 43 6.60 12.45 -3.17
C THR A 43 6.43 10.93 -3.31
N LYS A 44 7.38 10.24 -3.98
CA LYS A 44 7.34 8.76 -4.07
C LYS A 44 7.50 8.09 -2.71
N ILE A 45 8.41 8.59 -1.88
CA ILE A 45 8.60 8.10 -0.50
C ILE A 45 7.33 8.30 0.31
N ASP A 46 6.73 9.49 0.27
CA ASP A 46 5.49 9.80 1.00
C ASP A 46 4.32 8.88 0.57
N LEU A 47 4.21 8.59 -0.73
CA LEU A 47 3.21 7.65 -1.24
C LEU A 47 3.44 6.22 -0.73
N PHE A 48 4.69 5.77 -0.63
CA PHE A 48 5.01 4.45 -0.09
C PHE A 48 4.77 4.40 1.43
N GLU A 49 5.14 5.45 2.15
CA GLU A 49 4.94 5.55 3.60
C GLU A 49 3.44 5.53 3.97
N ASN A 50 2.62 6.27 3.23
CA ASN A 50 1.16 6.23 3.39
C ASN A 50 0.58 4.82 3.19
N ARG A 51 1.11 4.04 2.24
CA ARG A 51 0.70 2.65 2.04
C ARG A 51 1.16 1.75 3.19
N ARG A 52 2.39 1.96 3.69
CA ARG A 52 2.96 1.23 4.83
C ARG A 52 2.09 1.41 6.08
N GLN A 53 1.80 2.66 6.44
CA GLN A 53 0.94 3.01 7.58
C GLN A 53 -0.46 2.41 7.46
N LYS A 54 -1.02 2.38 6.24
CA LYS A 54 -2.32 1.73 6.00
C LYS A 54 -2.26 0.24 6.33
N LEU A 55 -1.22 -0.47 5.88
CA LEU A 55 -1.05 -1.91 6.18
C LEU A 55 -0.87 -2.17 7.68
N GLU A 56 -0.04 -1.37 8.35
CA GLU A 56 0.20 -1.47 9.81
C GLU A 56 -1.09 -1.28 10.61
N ARG A 57 -1.92 -0.31 10.21
CA ARG A 57 -3.22 -0.08 10.84
C ARG A 57 -4.13 -1.31 10.75
N TYR A 58 -4.26 -1.90 9.56
CA TYR A 58 -5.09 -3.11 9.40
C TYR A 58 -4.52 -4.31 10.15
N LYS A 59 -3.19 -4.46 10.18
CA LYS A 59 -2.52 -5.49 10.99
C LYS A 59 -2.86 -5.34 12.48
N PHE A 60 -2.82 -4.11 13.01
CA PHE A 60 -3.20 -3.81 14.39
C PHE A 60 -4.68 -4.09 14.66
N GLU A 61 -5.57 -3.64 13.77
CA GLU A 61 -7.03 -3.87 13.90
C GLU A 61 -7.39 -5.37 13.89
N ILE A 62 -6.71 -6.19 13.08
CA ILE A 62 -6.92 -7.65 13.03
C ILE A 62 -6.36 -8.32 14.29
N SER A 63 -5.14 -7.99 14.69
CA SER A 63 -4.49 -8.58 15.87
C SER A 63 -5.30 -8.33 17.15
N ASN A 64 -5.89 -7.14 17.31
CA ASN A 64 -6.75 -6.86 18.46
C ASN A 64 -7.98 -7.78 18.53
N ARG A 65 -8.51 -8.21 17.38
CA ARG A 65 -9.68 -9.08 17.31
C ARG A 65 -9.35 -10.55 17.53
N GLU A 66 -8.15 -11.00 17.18
CA GLU A 66 -7.73 -12.40 17.39
C GLU A 66 -7.81 -12.83 18.87
N SER A 67 -7.71 -11.87 19.79
CA SER A 67 -7.92 -12.10 21.23
C SER A 67 -9.33 -12.59 21.60
N GLU A 68 -10.33 -12.41 20.73
CA GLU A 68 -11.75 -12.74 20.99
C GLU A 68 -12.12 -14.21 20.68
N VAL A 69 -11.23 -15.02 20.10
CA VAL A 69 -11.59 -16.32 19.47
C VAL A 69 -10.86 -17.53 20.05
N HIS A 70 -9.91 -17.34 20.97
CA HIS A 70 -9.04 -18.41 21.46
C HIS A 70 -9.76 -19.62 22.09
N GLU A 71 -11.05 -19.53 22.41
CA GLU A 71 -11.84 -20.62 23.02
C GLU A 71 -12.84 -21.31 22.07
N LEU A 72 -12.97 -20.86 20.81
CA LEU A 72 -13.98 -21.36 19.88
C LEU A 72 -13.43 -22.50 18.99
N SER A 73 -13.74 -23.76 19.30
CA SER A 73 -13.26 -24.93 18.53
C SER A 73 -14.32 -25.98 18.17
N SER A 74 -15.56 -25.83 18.61
CA SER A 74 -16.65 -26.79 18.35
C SER A 74 -17.54 -26.40 17.18
N MET A 75 -18.22 -27.40 16.58
CA MET A 75 -19.23 -27.20 15.52
C MET A 75 -20.35 -26.26 15.94
N GLU A 76 -20.66 -26.19 17.23
CA GLU A 76 -21.68 -25.30 17.81
C GLU A 76 -21.33 -23.82 17.62
N HIS A 77 -20.05 -23.50 17.39
CA HIS A 77 -19.56 -22.14 17.22
C HIS A 77 -19.32 -21.73 15.76
N VAL A 78 -19.72 -22.55 14.79
CA VAL A 78 -19.52 -22.29 13.34
C VAL A 78 -20.03 -20.90 12.93
N GLY A 79 -21.21 -20.49 13.38
CA GLY A 79 -21.77 -19.17 13.06
C GLY A 79 -20.97 -18.01 13.64
N LEU A 80 -20.44 -18.16 14.86
CA LEU A 80 -19.60 -17.15 15.53
C LEU A 80 -18.22 -17.04 14.86
N LEU A 81 -17.58 -18.18 14.58
CA LEU A 81 -16.31 -18.26 13.85
C LEU A 81 -16.43 -17.67 12.44
N ALA A 82 -17.48 -18.04 11.70
CA ALA A 82 -17.76 -17.50 10.38
C ALA A 82 -17.92 -15.98 10.42
N ASN A 83 -18.63 -15.44 11.42
CA ASN A 83 -18.78 -13.99 11.62
C ASN A 83 -17.46 -13.30 11.94
N HIS A 84 -16.63 -13.90 12.81
CA HIS A 84 -15.34 -13.35 13.17
C HIS A 84 -14.42 -13.26 11.94
N PHE A 85 -14.17 -14.38 11.26
CA PHE A 85 -13.30 -14.39 10.09
C PHE A 85 -13.84 -13.51 8.96
N SER A 86 -15.16 -13.43 8.79
CA SER A 86 -15.79 -12.53 7.83
C SER A 86 -15.45 -11.05 8.08
N LYS A 87 -15.35 -10.62 9.34
CA LYS A 87 -14.95 -9.25 9.67
C LYS A 87 -13.50 -8.99 9.30
N ASN A 88 -12.59 -9.89 9.66
CA ASN A 88 -11.16 -9.75 9.34
C ASN A 88 -10.93 -9.70 7.82
N ILE A 89 -11.56 -10.60 7.06
CA ILE A 89 -11.43 -10.60 5.60
C ILE A 89 -12.00 -9.34 4.97
N LYS A 90 -13.15 -8.82 5.43
CA LYS A 90 -13.71 -7.58 4.88
C LYS A 90 -12.71 -6.43 4.96
N ASP A 91 -12.03 -6.31 6.09
CA ASP A 91 -11.02 -5.27 6.30
C ASP A 91 -9.81 -5.46 5.39
N VAL A 92 -9.33 -6.70 5.22
CA VAL A 92 -8.26 -7.02 4.25
C VAL A 92 -8.69 -6.75 2.80
N ILE A 93 -9.95 -7.01 2.44
CA ILE A 93 -10.47 -6.73 1.10
C ILE A 93 -10.41 -5.23 0.79
N VAL A 94 -10.61 -4.33 1.76
CA VAL A 94 -10.50 -2.88 1.56
C VAL A 94 -9.09 -2.47 1.10
N ILE A 95 -8.06 -3.21 1.51
CA ILE A 95 -6.67 -3.00 1.09
C ILE A 95 -6.18 -3.98 0.02
N SER A 96 -7.09 -4.71 -0.62
CA SER A 96 -6.72 -5.76 -1.57
C SER A 96 -5.84 -5.30 -2.72
N HIS A 97 -5.98 -4.04 -3.16
CA HIS A 97 -5.18 -3.44 -4.23
C HIS A 97 -3.68 -3.30 -3.90
N ILE A 98 -3.30 -3.48 -2.63
CA ILE A 98 -1.92 -3.44 -2.15
C ILE A 98 -1.34 -4.86 -2.02
N LEU A 99 -2.20 -5.88 -1.94
CA LEU A 99 -1.82 -7.26 -1.63
C LEU A 99 -1.64 -8.12 -2.88
N ASN A 100 -1.17 -9.35 -2.67
CA ASN A 100 -1.07 -10.34 -3.72
C ASN A 100 -2.47 -10.72 -4.23
N GLU A 101 -2.66 -10.68 -5.55
CA GLU A 101 -3.95 -10.93 -6.20
C GLU A 101 -4.45 -12.37 -5.98
N GLU A 102 -3.57 -13.36 -6.05
CA GLU A 102 -3.91 -14.77 -5.81
C GLU A 102 -4.43 -14.98 -4.38
N PHE A 103 -3.75 -14.37 -3.40
CA PHE A 103 -4.17 -14.40 -2.01
C PHE A 103 -5.54 -13.74 -1.81
N VAL A 104 -5.72 -12.54 -2.38
CA VAL A 104 -7.00 -11.80 -2.35
C VAL A 104 -8.13 -12.62 -2.96
N ASN A 105 -7.88 -13.32 -4.07
CA ASN A 105 -8.88 -14.14 -4.73
C ASN A 105 -9.30 -15.34 -3.85
N LYS A 106 -8.35 -15.97 -3.15
CA LYS A 106 -8.64 -17.02 -2.15
C LYS A 106 -9.52 -16.48 -1.01
N LEU A 107 -9.21 -15.30 -0.48
CA LEU A 107 -10.01 -14.64 0.57
C LEU A 107 -11.45 -14.34 0.10
N LYS A 108 -11.60 -13.76 -1.10
CA LYS A 108 -12.91 -13.46 -1.70
C LYS A 108 -13.75 -14.72 -1.93
N LEU A 109 -13.13 -15.78 -2.44
CA LEU A 109 -13.81 -17.05 -2.66
C LEU A 109 -14.30 -17.66 -1.34
N SER A 110 -13.42 -17.74 -0.33
CA SER A 110 -13.76 -18.24 1.00
C SER A 110 -14.90 -17.44 1.65
N MET A 111 -14.84 -16.12 1.53
CA MET A 111 -15.90 -15.22 2.00
C MET A 111 -17.23 -15.47 1.30
N SER A 112 -17.22 -15.69 -0.02
CA SER A 112 -18.43 -16.00 -0.79
C SER A 112 -19.08 -17.30 -0.31
N LYS A 113 -18.28 -18.33 -0.05
CA LYS A 113 -18.77 -19.62 0.43
C LYS A 113 -19.36 -19.53 1.84
N LEU A 114 -18.70 -18.82 2.76
CA LEU A 114 -19.25 -18.59 4.11
C LEU A 114 -20.55 -17.78 4.07
N ASN A 115 -20.64 -16.77 3.21
CA ASN A 115 -21.88 -16.02 3.04
C ASN A 115 -23.01 -16.90 2.48
N GLN A 116 -22.70 -17.84 1.58
CA GLN A 116 -23.69 -18.80 1.09
C GLN A 116 -24.24 -19.67 2.22
N HIS A 117 -23.38 -20.18 3.10
CA HIS A 117 -23.81 -20.95 4.28
C HIS A 117 -24.73 -20.15 5.20
N ARG A 118 -24.43 -18.87 5.43
CA ARG A 118 -25.30 -17.98 6.24
C ARG A 118 -26.66 -17.73 5.59
N ILE A 119 -26.71 -17.70 4.26
CA ILE A 119 -27.96 -17.55 3.50
C ILE A 119 -28.78 -18.85 3.61
N ASP A 120 -28.13 -20.00 3.41
CA ASP A 120 -28.78 -21.30 3.49
C ASP A 120 -29.37 -21.56 4.90
N GLU A 121 -28.63 -21.20 5.96
CA GLU A 121 -29.07 -21.27 7.35
C GLU A 121 -30.32 -20.40 7.60
N LYS A 122 -30.35 -19.17 7.07
CA LYS A 122 -31.50 -18.25 7.21
C LYS A 122 -32.76 -18.72 6.48
N ILE A 123 -32.60 -19.46 5.39
CA ILE A 123 -33.71 -19.95 4.56
C ILE A 123 -34.28 -21.27 5.12
N GLY A 124 -33.69 -21.82 6.17
CA GLY A 124 -34.14 -23.07 6.79
C GLY A 124 -33.81 -24.31 5.96
N ASN A 125 -32.94 -24.18 4.95
CA ASN A 125 -32.28 -25.34 4.38
C ASN A 125 -31.44 -25.97 5.50
N LYS A 126 -31.49 -27.31 5.64
CA LYS A 126 -30.51 -28.02 6.46
C LYS A 126 -29.15 -27.79 5.83
N ALA A 127 -28.49 -26.69 6.21
CA ALA A 127 -27.11 -26.46 5.89
C ALA A 127 -26.35 -27.71 6.33
N ASP A 128 -25.56 -28.27 5.42
CA ASP A 128 -24.67 -29.36 5.74
C ASP A 128 -23.61 -28.82 6.70
N TYR A 129 -23.87 -28.95 8.00
CA TYR A 129 -23.05 -28.38 9.07
C TYR A 129 -21.60 -28.89 8.98
N GLU A 130 -21.37 -30.08 8.41
CA GLU A 130 -20.03 -30.59 8.15
C GLU A 130 -19.33 -29.77 7.06
N LYS A 131 -20.01 -29.46 5.95
CA LYS A 131 -19.45 -28.57 4.91
C LYS A 131 -19.20 -27.16 5.42
N ALA A 132 -20.12 -26.60 6.20
CA ALA A 132 -19.95 -25.27 6.78
C ALA A 132 -18.74 -25.24 7.74
N PHE A 133 -18.54 -26.30 8.53
CA PHE A 133 -17.38 -26.42 9.41
C PHE A 133 -16.06 -26.56 8.65
N GLU A 134 -16.02 -27.30 7.54
CA GLU A 134 -14.84 -27.39 6.68
C GLU A 134 -14.48 -26.04 6.03
N GLU A 135 -15.48 -25.27 5.58
CA GLU A 135 -15.23 -23.91 5.06
C GLU A 135 -14.76 -22.95 6.15
N VAL A 136 -15.25 -23.08 7.39
CA VAL A 136 -14.72 -22.33 8.55
C VAL A 136 -13.27 -22.74 8.86
N LYS A 137 -12.90 -24.02 8.80
CA LYS A 137 -11.50 -24.45 8.96
C LYS A 137 -10.60 -23.89 7.88
N TYR A 138 -11.04 -23.93 6.62
CA TYR A 138 -10.31 -23.35 5.51
C TYR A 138 -10.09 -21.85 5.71
N MET A 139 -11.13 -21.15 6.15
CA MET A 139 -11.09 -19.73 6.49
C MET A 139 -10.13 -19.43 7.66
N SER A 140 -10.11 -20.27 8.70
CA SER A 140 -9.18 -20.14 9.83
C SER A 140 -7.73 -20.17 9.34
N LYS A 141 -7.40 -21.12 8.46
CA LYS A 141 -6.06 -21.20 7.84
C LYS A 141 -5.74 -19.96 7.02
N LEU A 142 -6.70 -19.45 6.25
CA LEU A 142 -6.50 -18.19 5.52
C LEU A 142 -6.32 -17.00 6.46
N ASN A 143 -7.03 -16.97 7.58
CA ASN A 143 -6.93 -15.90 8.57
C ASN A 143 -5.54 -15.87 9.21
N GLU A 144 -4.95 -17.03 9.53
CA GLU A 144 -3.58 -17.15 10.02
C GLU A 144 -2.52 -16.64 9.01
N LEU A 145 -2.82 -16.70 7.71
CA LEU A 145 -1.94 -16.19 6.65
C LEU A 145 -2.02 -14.67 6.48
N ILE A 146 -3.10 -14.02 6.95
CA ILE A 146 -3.30 -12.58 6.79
C ILE A 146 -2.16 -11.78 7.43
N PRO A 147 -1.79 -11.98 8.72
CA PRO A 147 -0.69 -11.23 9.33
C PRO A 147 0.64 -11.43 8.59
N ILE A 148 0.89 -12.63 8.07
CA ILE A 148 2.12 -12.98 7.35
C ILE A 148 2.21 -12.22 6.02
N GLU A 149 1.12 -12.20 5.24
CA GLU A 149 1.08 -11.46 3.97
C GLU A 149 1.13 -9.94 4.18
N LEU A 150 0.50 -9.44 5.24
CA LEU A 150 0.62 -8.02 5.62
C LEU A 150 2.06 -7.65 5.96
N GLU A 151 2.74 -8.46 6.78
CA GLU A 151 4.14 -8.23 7.18
C GLU A 151 5.09 -8.25 5.98
N LYS A 152 4.94 -9.27 5.12
CA LYS A 152 5.72 -9.38 3.89
C LYS A 152 5.55 -8.13 3.02
N LYS A 153 4.33 -7.60 2.92
CA LYS A 153 4.06 -6.41 2.12
C LYS A 153 4.61 -5.14 2.75
N VAL A 154 4.58 -5.00 4.07
CA VAL A 154 5.24 -3.91 4.80
C VAL A 154 6.74 -3.93 4.49
N PHE A 155 7.40 -5.08 4.65
CA PHE A 155 8.83 -5.24 4.36
C PHE A 155 9.19 -4.92 2.89
N GLU A 156 8.36 -5.34 1.93
CA GLU A 156 8.54 -4.98 0.52
C GLU A 156 8.48 -3.46 0.28
N ILE A 157 7.59 -2.75 0.99
CA ILE A 157 7.45 -1.29 0.89
C ILE A 157 8.65 -0.60 1.53
N GLU A 158 9.10 -1.04 2.70
CA GLU A 158 10.29 -0.52 3.38
C GLU A 158 11.54 -0.66 2.51
N ASN A 159 11.71 -1.80 1.86
CA ASN A 159 12.81 -2.00 0.91
C ASN A 159 12.75 -1.04 -0.28
N LYS A 160 11.55 -0.71 -0.78
CA LYS A 160 11.37 0.28 -1.85
C LYS A 160 11.70 1.69 -1.38
N ILE A 161 11.29 2.06 -0.16
CA ILE A 161 11.63 3.35 0.46
C ILE A 161 13.15 3.45 0.62
N ASN A 162 13.79 2.44 1.19
CA ASN A 162 15.24 2.40 1.40
C ASN A 162 16.04 2.54 0.09
N ARG A 163 15.54 1.99 -1.03
CA ARG A 163 16.14 2.16 -2.35
C ARG A 163 15.99 3.56 -2.94
N LEU A 164 15.00 4.34 -2.50
CA LEU A 164 14.79 5.73 -2.97
C LEU A 164 15.60 6.74 -2.16
N ILE A 165 15.85 6.44 -0.89
CA ILE A 165 16.70 7.22 0.02
C ILE A 165 18.17 7.07 -0.35
N LYS A 166 18.63 5.84 -0.66
CA LYS A 166 19.97 5.56 -1.18
C LYS A 166 20.18 6.14 -2.58
#